data_AF-A0A7I4Z4K3-F1
#
_entry.id   AF-A0A7I4Z4K3-F1
#
_cell.length_a   1.000
_cell.length_b   1.000
_cell.length_c   1.000
_cell.angle_alpha   90.00
_cell.angle_beta   90.00
_cell.angle_gamma   90.00
#
_symmetry.space_group_name_H-M   'P 1'
#
loop_
_entity.id
_entity.type
_entity.pdbx_description
1 polymer ?
#
loop_
_entity_poly.entity_id
_entity_poly.type
_entity_poly.pdbx_seq_one_letter_code
_entity_poly.pdbx_strand_id
1 'polypeptide(L)'
;MAPLPKDRGTESRTFERIGCDFLGPIDSATHKKMYVCLYTYLTTRAVHLEVVEDSSAGAFLNSFTRFISRRGVQNYVRSDCGSNFKLGQKVIEKLFEENENGDKSVMSYCATEGVQWIFNPPGAPWMGGVWERLVGSVKRAFQKTCGRKKLTFVQLCTVITRIEAVLNSRPITKIHNTDLSILPLTRKGFQLPMEL
;
A
#
# COMPACT_ATOMS: atom_id res chain seq x y z
N MET A 1 -18.15 -17.99 -12.75
CA MET A 1 -17.14 -16.94 -12.42
C MET A 1 -17.75 -16.03 -11.36
N ALA A 2 -17.10 -15.82 -10.22
CA ALA A 2 -17.68 -15.00 -9.15
C ALA A 2 -17.67 -13.50 -9.52
N PRO A 3 -18.68 -12.70 -9.12
CA PRO A 3 -18.73 -11.28 -9.41
C PRO A 3 -17.57 -10.53 -8.74
N LEU A 4 -16.97 -9.59 -9.48
CA LEU A 4 -15.92 -8.72 -8.96
C LEU A 4 -16.53 -7.76 -7.92
N PRO A 5 -15.82 -7.46 -6.80
CA PRO A 5 -16.24 -6.41 -5.86
C PRO A 5 -16.56 -5.10 -6.60
N LYS A 6 -17.68 -4.45 -6.27
CA LYS A 6 -18.17 -3.24 -6.96
C LYS A 6 -17.11 -2.15 -7.00
N ASP A 7 -16.34 -2.04 -5.94
CA ASP A 7 -15.22 -1.13 -5.75
C ASP A 7 -14.07 -1.30 -6.76
N ARG A 8 -13.98 -2.47 -7.43
CA ARG A 8 -13.05 -2.71 -8.54
C ARG A 8 -13.58 -2.31 -9.92
N GLY A 9 -14.88 -2.11 -10.06
CA GLY A 9 -15.55 -1.86 -11.34
C GLY A 9 -16.20 -0.48 -11.46
N THR A 10 -16.24 0.31 -10.38
CA THR A 10 -16.70 1.70 -10.45
C THR A 10 -15.56 2.61 -10.91
N GLU A 11 -15.84 3.46 -11.89
CA GLU A 11 -15.01 4.65 -12.12
C GLU A 11 -14.96 5.45 -10.82
N SER A 12 -13.75 5.78 -10.39
CA SER A 12 -13.48 6.56 -9.19
C SER A 12 -12.35 7.51 -9.49
N ARG A 13 -12.23 8.57 -8.69
CA ARG A 13 -11.10 9.47 -8.85
C ARG A 13 -9.81 8.68 -8.65
N THR A 14 -8.81 9.01 -9.45
CA THR A 14 -7.44 8.57 -9.21
C THR A 14 -7.08 8.92 -7.76
N PHE A 15 -6.57 7.94 -7.01
CA PHE A 15 -6.16 8.09 -5.59
C PHE A 15 -7.29 8.19 -4.57
N GLU A 16 -8.40 7.49 -4.81
CA GLU A 16 -9.49 7.46 -3.83
C GLU A 16 -9.55 6.15 -3.04
N ARG A 17 -9.12 5.04 -3.68
CA ARG A 17 -9.30 3.69 -3.14
C ARG A 17 -7.99 2.93 -3.10
N ILE A 18 -7.61 2.49 -1.90
CA ILE A 18 -6.41 1.69 -1.69
C ILE A 18 -6.73 0.31 -1.11
N GLY A 19 -5.87 -0.66 -1.42
CA GLY A 19 -5.78 -1.93 -0.72
C GLY A 19 -4.50 -1.96 0.11
N CYS A 20 -4.54 -2.60 1.28
CA CYS A 20 -3.36 -2.82 2.12
C CYS A 20 -3.17 -4.29 2.47
N ASP A 21 -1.92 -4.71 2.55
CA ASP A 21 -1.52 -6.08 2.87
C ASP A 21 -0.11 -6.13 3.50
N PHE A 22 0.20 -7.19 4.23
CA PHE A 22 1.52 -7.44 4.80
C PHE A 22 2.29 -8.48 3.98
N LEU A 23 3.52 -8.12 3.59
CA LEU A 23 4.52 -9.04 3.05
C LEU A 23 5.44 -9.52 4.17
N GLY A 24 5.62 -10.83 4.30
CA GLY A 24 6.64 -11.38 5.17
C GLY A 24 6.28 -12.76 5.72
N PRO A 25 7.03 -13.24 6.72
CA PRO A 25 8.22 -12.59 7.29
C PRO A 25 9.43 -12.62 6.34
N ILE A 26 10.32 -11.63 6.46
CA ILE A 26 11.64 -11.57 5.83
C ILE A 26 12.69 -11.68 6.95
N ASP A 27 13.59 -12.65 6.86
CA ASP A 27 14.65 -12.83 7.86
C ASP A 27 15.75 -11.78 7.70
N SER A 28 15.98 -11.02 8.75
CA SER A 28 17.10 -10.07 8.82
C SER A 28 18.45 -10.76 9.03
N ALA A 29 19.53 -10.02 8.79
CA ALA A 29 20.89 -10.44 9.14
C ALA A 29 21.05 -10.74 10.64
N THR A 30 20.21 -10.16 11.51
CA THR A 30 20.22 -10.35 12.96
C THR A 30 19.18 -11.38 13.44
N HIS A 31 18.64 -12.22 12.55
CA HIS A 31 17.62 -13.24 12.85
C HIS A 31 16.29 -12.72 13.42
N LYS A 32 16.07 -11.39 13.39
CA LYS A 32 14.75 -10.80 13.62
C LYS A 32 13.92 -10.88 12.34
N LYS A 33 12.62 -11.16 12.49
CA LYS A 33 11.66 -11.07 11.39
C LYS A 33 11.38 -9.61 11.09
N MET A 34 11.28 -9.28 9.81
CA MET A 34 10.85 -7.96 9.32
C MET A 34 9.70 -8.17 8.33
N TYR A 35 8.89 -7.15 8.14
CA TYR A 35 7.75 -7.20 7.23
C TYR A 35 7.73 -5.97 6.32
N VAL A 36 6.93 -6.03 5.27
CA VAL A 36 6.70 -4.91 4.36
C VAL A 36 5.20 -4.68 4.26
N CYS A 37 4.73 -3.52 4.68
CA CYS A 37 3.38 -3.07 4.41
C CYS A 37 3.28 -2.63 2.95
N LEU A 38 2.40 -3.27 2.20
CA LEU A 38 2.05 -2.92 0.84
C LEU A 38 0.78 -2.08 0.86
N TYR A 39 0.83 -0.91 0.23
CA TYR A 39 -0.34 -0.11 -0.12
C TYR A 39 -0.42 -0.07 -1.64
N THR A 40 -1.61 -0.32 -2.19
CA THR A 40 -1.83 -0.25 -3.64
C THR A 40 -3.10 0.51 -3.96
N TYR A 41 -3.04 1.37 -4.96
CA TYR A 41 -4.25 1.96 -5.53
C TYR A 41 -5.02 0.92 -6.33
N LEU A 42 -6.31 0.76 -6.04
CA LEU A 42 -7.13 -0.30 -6.66
C LEU A 42 -7.40 -0.04 -8.15
N THR A 43 -7.41 1.23 -8.55
CA THR A 43 -7.59 1.69 -9.94
C THR A 43 -6.31 1.58 -10.76
N THR A 44 -5.24 2.30 -10.36
CA THR A 44 -3.99 2.42 -11.13
C THR A 44 -3.00 1.27 -10.91
N ARG A 45 -3.16 0.52 -9.81
CA ARG A 45 -2.22 -0.51 -9.35
C ARG A 45 -0.82 0.03 -9.01
N ALA A 46 -0.70 1.35 -8.80
CA ALA A 46 0.50 1.95 -8.25
C ALA A 46 0.70 1.44 -6.81
N VAL A 47 1.95 1.13 -6.45
CA VAL A 47 2.30 0.55 -5.16
C VAL A 47 3.12 1.52 -4.32
N HIS A 48 2.92 1.50 -3.01
CA HIS A 48 3.77 2.14 -2.01
C HIS A 48 4.15 1.08 -0.98
N LEU A 49 5.43 0.95 -0.68
CA LEU A 49 5.98 -0.13 0.15
C LEU A 49 6.71 0.46 1.36
N GLU A 50 6.31 0.05 2.55
CA GLU A 50 6.92 0.47 3.81
C GLU A 50 7.49 -0.73 4.55
N VAL A 51 8.77 -0.70 4.88
CA VAL A 51 9.39 -1.73 5.73
C VAL A 51 9.03 -1.45 7.19
N VAL A 52 8.71 -2.51 7.92
CA VAL A 52 8.33 -2.46 9.33
C VAL A 52 8.98 -3.60 10.13
N GLU A 53 9.13 -3.35 11.42
CA GLU A 53 9.80 -4.22 12.38
C GLU A 53 9.03 -5.50 12.68
N ASP A 54 7.69 -5.46 12.66
CA ASP A 54 6.83 -6.59 12.95
C ASP A 54 5.47 -6.47 12.23
N SER A 55 4.58 -7.44 12.45
CA SER A 55 3.21 -7.44 11.92
C SER A 55 2.17 -6.92 12.91
N SER A 56 2.58 -6.15 13.92
CA SER A 56 1.67 -5.59 14.94
C SER A 56 0.82 -4.45 14.38
N ALA A 57 -0.23 -4.09 15.12
CA ALA A 57 -1.04 -2.93 14.78
C ALA A 57 -0.26 -1.61 14.94
N GLY A 58 0.68 -1.54 15.88
CA GLY A 58 1.52 -0.34 16.07
C GLY A 58 2.44 -0.11 14.88
N ALA A 59 3.12 -1.15 14.41
CA ALA A 59 3.94 -1.11 13.21
C ALA A 59 3.10 -0.72 11.97
N PHE A 60 1.88 -1.26 11.86
CA PHE A 60 0.94 -0.89 10.81
C PHE A 60 0.54 0.59 10.85
N LEU A 61 0.17 1.12 12.02
CA LEU A 61 -0.20 2.51 12.19
C LEU A 61 0.96 3.43 11.79
N ASN A 62 2.18 3.11 12.24
CA ASN A 62 3.37 3.86 11.87
C ASN A 62 3.62 3.86 10.35
N SER A 63 3.45 2.71 9.67
CA SER A 63 3.57 2.67 8.20
C SER A 63 2.43 3.40 7.50
N PHE A 64 1.22 3.32 8.04
CA PHE A 64 0.05 3.99 7.47
C PHE A 64 0.20 5.51 7.55
N THR A 65 0.64 6.03 8.71
CA THR A 65 0.99 7.45 8.89
C THR A 65 2.03 7.91 7.87
N ARG A 66 3.10 7.13 7.69
CA ARG A 66 4.14 7.43 6.69
C ARG A 66 3.60 7.42 5.25
N PHE A 67 2.65 6.53 4.95
CA PHE A 67 2.00 6.46 3.64
C PHE A 67 1.13 7.69 3.38
N ILE A 68 0.16 7.98 4.26
CA ILE A 68 -0.76 9.12 4.10
C ILE A 68 -0.02 10.45 4.14
N SER A 69 1.05 10.58 4.94
CA SER A 69 1.86 11.81 4.99
C SER A 69 2.57 12.10 3.66
N ARG A 70 2.87 11.07 2.87
CA ARG A 70 3.54 11.24 1.57
C ARG A 70 2.60 11.25 0.38
N ARG A 71 1.42 10.62 0.51
CA ARG A 71 0.50 10.36 -0.60
C ARG A 71 -0.86 11.05 -0.46
N GLY A 72 -1.09 11.71 0.67
CA GLY A 72 -2.39 12.25 1.04
C GLY A 72 -3.33 11.18 1.62
N VAL A 73 -4.39 11.66 2.26
CA VAL A 73 -5.44 10.82 2.84
C VAL A 73 -6.27 10.19 1.73
N GLN A 74 -6.71 8.96 1.96
CA GLN A 74 -7.47 8.15 1.01
C GLN A 74 -8.88 7.92 1.56
N ASN A 75 -9.91 8.06 0.72
CA ASN A 75 -11.30 7.94 1.18
C ASN A 75 -11.67 6.49 1.54
N TYR A 76 -11.10 5.51 0.82
CA TYR A 76 -11.43 4.10 1.02
C TYR A 76 -10.18 3.25 1.21
N VAL A 77 -10.15 2.49 2.31
CA VAL A 77 -9.10 1.52 2.60
C VAL A 77 -9.69 0.12 2.65
N ARG A 78 -9.15 -0.79 1.84
CA ARG A 78 -9.52 -2.20 1.83
C ARG A 78 -8.42 -3.07 2.40
N SER A 79 -8.75 -4.02 3.27
CA SER A 79 -7.80 -4.99 3.82
C SER A 79 -8.43 -6.37 4.02
N ASP A 80 -7.61 -7.37 4.31
CA ASP A 80 -8.11 -8.60 4.88
C ASP A 80 -8.55 -8.41 6.35
N CYS A 81 -9.17 -9.44 6.92
CA CYS A 81 -9.63 -9.45 8.31
C CYS A 81 -8.52 -9.65 9.35
N GLY A 82 -7.24 -9.39 9.01
CA GLY A 82 -6.10 -9.49 9.91
C GLY A 82 -6.29 -8.69 11.19
N SER A 83 -5.85 -9.24 12.32
CA SER A 83 -6.04 -8.62 13.64
C SER A 83 -5.31 -7.28 13.77
N ASN A 84 -4.16 -7.15 13.14
CA ASN A 84 -3.39 -5.92 12.99
C ASN A 84 -4.17 -4.82 12.27
N PHE A 85 -4.85 -5.12 11.16
CA PHE A 85 -5.67 -4.15 10.43
C PHE A 85 -6.95 -3.80 11.17
N LYS A 86 -7.63 -4.79 11.76
CA LYS A 86 -8.83 -4.54 12.59
C LYS A 86 -8.51 -3.65 13.78
N LEU A 87 -7.41 -3.91 14.47
CA LEU A 87 -6.99 -3.09 15.60
C LEU A 87 -6.53 -1.70 15.13
N GLY A 88 -5.79 -1.61 14.03
CA GLY A 88 -5.40 -0.33 13.43
C GLY A 88 -6.60 0.53 13.05
N GLN A 89 -7.61 -0.05 12.38
CA GLN A 89 -8.85 0.63 12.03
C GLN A 89 -9.58 1.16 13.27
N LYS A 90 -9.71 0.36 14.34
CA LYS A 90 -10.29 0.83 15.60
C LYS A 90 -9.53 2.00 16.22
N VAL A 91 -8.19 1.98 16.16
CA VAL A 91 -7.38 3.10 16.67
C VAL A 91 -7.59 4.35 15.82
N ILE A 92 -7.67 4.21 14.50
CA ILE A 92 -7.97 5.31 13.58
C ILE A 92 -9.35 5.91 13.87
N GLU A 93 -10.36 5.07 14.10
CA GLU A 93 -11.71 5.51 14.46
C GLU A 93 -11.77 6.15 15.85
N LYS A 94 -11.02 5.66 16.83
CA LYS A 94 -10.97 6.31 18.14
C LYS A 94 -10.35 7.71 18.07
N LEU A 95 -9.32 7.88 17.23
CA LEU A 95 -8.72 9.18 16.94
C LEU A 95 -9.67 10.12 16.17
N PHE A 96 -10.72 9.59 15.52
CA PHE A 96 -11.83 10.38 14.97
C PHE A 96 -12.73 10.94 16.06
N GLU A 97 -13.12 10.10 17.01
CA GLU A 97 -14.04 10.47 18.09
C GLU A 97 -13.40 11.45 19.10
N GLU A 98 -12.11 11.30 19.39
CA GLU A 98 -11.40 12.13 20.40
C GLU A 98 -11.03 13.54 19.89
N ASN A 99 -11.31 13.83 18.62
CA ASN A 99 -10.84 15.01 17.91
C ASN A 99 -11.66 16.29 18.16
N GLU A 100 -12.64 16.24 19.07
CA GLU A 100 -13.32 17.45 19.60
C GLU A 100 -12.36 18.35 20.41
N ASN A 101 -11.17 17.86 20.79
CA ASN A 101 -10.23 18.58 21.69
C ASN A 101 -8.98 19.19 21.01
N GLY A 102 -8.88 19.19 19.67
CA GLY A 102 -7.91 20.02 18.93
C GLY A 102 -6.50 19.47 18.74
N ASP A 103 -6.28 18.16 18.88
CA ASP A 103 -4.95 17.56 18.66
C ASP A 103 -4.63 17.42 17.16
N LYS A 104 -3.55 18.04 16.68
CA LYS A 104 -3.21 18.18 15.24
C LYS A 104 -2.23 17.11 14.76
N SER A 105 -2.56 15.83 14.95
CA SER A 105 -1.77 14.73 14.37
C SER A 105 -2.16 14.45 12.90
N VAL A 106 -1.29 13.80 12.13
CA VAL A 106 -1.65 13.36 10.76
C VAL A 106 -2.86 12.40 10.78
N MET A 107 -2.99 11.63 11.86
CA MET A 107 -4.11 10.71 12.06
C MET A 107 -5.42 11.44 12.31
N SER A 108 -5.39 12.57 13.02
CA SER A 108 -6.57 13.41 13.22
C SER A 108 -7.04 14.06 11.92
N TYR A 109 -6.13 14.48 11.03
CA TYR A 109 -6.48 14.94 9.68
C TYR A 109 -7.13 13.83 8.85
N CYS A 110 -6.54 12.62 8.89
CA CYS A 110 -7.13 11.42 8.30
C CYS A 110 -8.56 11.19 8.77
N ALA A 111 -8.77 11.37 10.07
CA ALA A 111 -10.06 11.22 10.69
C ALA A 111 -11.05 12.28 10.18
N THR A 112 -10.65 13.55 10.12
CA THR A 112 -11.51 14.65 9.63
C THR A 112 -12.00 14.42 8.19
N GLU A 113 -11.17 13.84 7.32
CA GLU A 113 -11.52 13.56 5.92
C GLU A 113 -12.38 12.28 5.72
N GLY A 114 -12.64 11.51 6.78
CA GLY A 114 -13.62 10.41 6.75
C GLY A 114 -13.16 9.15 5.99
N VAL A 115 -12.03 8.55 6.40
CA VAL A 115 -11.55 7.27 5.84
C VAL A 115 -12.53 6.13 6.12
N GLN A 116 -13.12 5.54 5.07
CA GLN A 116 -13.96 4.35 5.16
C GLN A 116 -13.14 3.07 5.02
N TRP A 117 -13.16 2.24 6.06
CA TRP A 117 -12.48 0.94 6.04
C TRP A 117 -13.40 -0.19 5.61
N ILE A 118 -12.95 -1.00 4.64
CA ILE A 118 -13.70 -2.13 4.11
C ILE A 118 -12.88 -3.40 4.29
N PHE A 119 -13.37 -4.32 5.13
CA PHE A 119 -12.76 -5.64 5.29
C PHE A 119 -13.30 -6.62 4.25
N ASN A 120 -12.43 -7.51 3.76
CA ASN A 120 -12.90 -8.65 2.99
C ASN A 120 -13.83 -9.52 3.83
N PRO A 121 -15.01 -9.91 3.30
CA PRO A 121 -15.89 -10.87 3.95
C PRO A 121 -15.14 -12.16 4.34
N PRO A 122 -15.47 -12.76 5.50
CA PRO A 122 -14.93 -14.05 5.89
C PRO A 122 -15.16 -15.09 4.79
N GLY A 123 -14.12 -15.86 4.45
CA GLY A 123 -14.22 -16.88 3.40
C GLY A 123 -14.18 -16.34 1.96
N ALA A 124 -13.92 -15.03 1.76
CA ALA A 124 -13.78 -14.42 0.43
C ALA A 124 -12.38 -13.88 0.11
N PRO A 125 -11.31 -14.71 0.22
CA PRO A 125 -9.93 -14.28 -0.03
C PRO A 125 -9.71 -13.81 -1.47
N TRP A 126 -10.52 -14.30 -2.44
CA TRP A 126 -10.43 -13.90 -3.85
C TRP A 126 -10.62 -12.39 -4.07
N MET A 127 -11.28 -11.68 -3.15
CA MET A 127 -11.42 -10.23 -3.21
C MET A 127 -10.08 -9.51 -3.07
N GLY A 128 -9.07 -10.17 -2.49
CA GLY A 128 -7.70 -9.68 -2.36
C GLY A 128 -6.76 -9.96 -3.53
N GLY A 129 -7.23 -10.63 -4.60
CA GLY A 129 -6.39 -11.04 -5.72
C GLY A 129 -5.64 -9.90 -6.44
N VAL A 130 -6.07 -8.65 -6.25
CA VAL A 130 -5.37 -7.45 -6.74
C VAL A 130 -4.03 -7.27 -6.05
N TRP A 131 -4.03 -7.19 -4.73
CA TRP A 131 -2.79 -6.99 -3.97
C TRP A 131 -1.99 -8.28 -3.89
N GLU A 132 -2.59 -9.48 -3.84
CA GLU A 132 -1.85 -10.74 -3.90
C GLU A 132 -0.94 -10.86 -5.13
N ARG A 133 -1.42 -10.41 -6.30
CA ARG A 133 -0.61 -10.40 -7.53
C ARG A 133 0.55 -9.39 -7.45
N LEU A 134 0.34 -8.27 -6.77
CA LEU A 134 1.37 -7.26 -6.53
C LEU A 134 2.40 -7.75 -5.51
N VAL A 135 1.94 -8.39 -4.42
CA VAL A 135 2.75 -9.11 -3.44
C VAL A 135 3.68 -10.10 -4.14
N GLY A 136 3.14 -10.93 -5.05
CA GLY A 136 3.96 -11.85 -5.85
C GLY A 136 4.98 -11.14 -6.75
N SER A 137 4.67 -9.94 -7.24
CA SER A 137 5.59 -9.14 -8.05
C SER A 137 6.72 -8.54 -7.20
N VAL A 138 6.41 -8.04 -6.00
CA VAL A 138 7.40 -7.59 -5.01
C VAL A 138 8.32 -8.72 -4.62
N LYS A 139 7.77 -9.90 -4.24
CA LYS A 139 8.56 -11.09 -3.86
C LYS A 139 9.52 -11.52 -4.97
N ARG A 140 9.05 -11.58 -6.23
CA ARG A 140 9.91 -11.92 -7.38
C ARG A 140 11.03 -10.90 -7.60
N ALA A 141 10.71 -9.60 -7.54
CA ALA A 141 11.71 -8.54 -7.69
C ALA A 141 12.75 -8.59 -6.57
N PHE A 142 12.30 -8.81 -5.33
CA PHE A 142 13.17 -8.98 -4.17
C PHE A 142 14.09 -10.19 -4.31
N GLN A 143 13.55 -11.36 -4.67
CA GLN A 143 14.33 -12.59 -4.87
C GLN A 143 15.40 -12.41 -5.96
N LYS A 144 15.08 -11.72 -7.06
CA LYS A 144 16.05 -11.44 -8.13
C LYS A 144 17.12 -10.43 -7.72
N THR A 145 16.79 -9.47 -6.87
CA THR A 145 17.71 -8.41 -6.44
C THR A 145 18.66 -8.89 -5.34
N CYS A 146 18.14 -9.64 -4.36
CA CYS A 146 18.87 -9.99 -3.14
C CYS A 146 19.27 -11.47 -3.05
N GLY A 147 18.62 -12.35 -3.82
CA GLY A 147 18.86 -13.78 -3.74
C GLY A 147 18.56 -14.32 -2.34
N ARG A 148 19.57 -14.92 -1.70
CA ARG A 148 19.51 -15.46 -0.33
C ARG A 148 20.18 -14.56 0.71
N LYS A 149 20.63 -13.36 0.32
CA LYS A 149 21.32 -12.43 1.23
C LYS A 149 20.34 -11.95 2.30
N LYS A 150 20.75 -12.04 3.57
CA LYS A 150 20.04 -11.43 4.68
C LYS A 150 20.45 -9.97 4.80
N LEU A 151 19.47 -9.08 4.90
CA LEU A 151 19.69 -7.64 4.93
C LEU A 151 19.48 -7.09 6.35
N THR A 152 20.13 -5.98 6.66
CA THR A 152 19.74 -5.15 7.81
C THR A 152 18.45 -4.40 7.50
N PHE A 153 17.80 -3.84 8.52
CA PHE A 153 16.58 -3.04 8.34
C PHE A 153 16.79 -1.90 7.32
N VAL A 154 17.86 -1.12 7.49
CA VAL A 154 18.20 0.00 6.59
C VAL A 154 18.47 -0.47 5.16
N GLN A 155 19.19 -1.58 4.99
CA GLN A 155 19.42 -2.15 3.67
C GLN A 155 18.12 -2.64 3.01
N LEU A 156 17.23 -3.26 3.80
CA LEU A 156 15.92 -3.70 3.32
C LEU A 156 15.08 -2.50 2.88
N CYS A 157 15.04 -1.41 3.66
CA CYS A 157 14.37 -0.16 3.25
C CYS A 157 14.86 0.30 1.88
N THR A 158 16.17 0.42 1.69
CA THR A 158 16.76 0.86 0.41
C THR A 158 16.37 -0.06 -0.76
N VAL A 159 16.44 -1.38 -0.56
CA VAL A 159 16.07 -2.35 -1.60
C VAL A 159 14.59 -2.26 -1.94
N ILE A 160 13.72 -2.19 -0.94
CA ILE A 160 12.27 -2.14 -1.13
C ILE A 160 11.86 -0.84 -1.83
N THR A 161 12.45 0.30 -1.47
CA THR A 161 12.23 1.57 -2.19
C THR A 161 12.65 1.47 -3.66
N ARG A 162 13.76 0.80 -3.98
CA ARG A 162 14.18 0.55 -5.37
C ARG A 162 13.18 -0.35 -6.11
N ILE A 163 12.68 -1.40 -5.45
CA ILE A 163 11.68 -2.31 -6.03
C ILE A 163 10.37 -1.56 -6.30
N GLU A 164 9.90 -0.74 -5.37
CA GLU A 164 8.75 0.15 -5.57
C GLU A 164 8.93 1.01 -6.82
N ALA A 165 10.08 1.69 -6.94
CA ALA A 165 10.38 2.53 -8.09
C ALA A 165 10.35 1.75 -9.42
N VAL A 166 10.84 0.51 -9.45
CA VAL A 166 10.80 -0.35 -10.64
C VAL A 166 9.37 -0.76 -10.97
N LEU A 167 8.59 -1.20 -9.99
CA LEU A 167 7.20 -1.63 -10.19
C LEU A 167 6.30 -0.50 -10.70
N ASN A 168 6.51 0.72 -10.20
CA ASN A 168 5.75 1.89 -10.63
C ASN A 168 6.20 2.45 -11.98
N SER A 169 7.46 2.23 -12.39
CA SER A 169 7.96 2.63 -13.72
C SER A 169 7.43 1.77 -14.86
N ARG A 170 6.78 0.63 -14.57
CA ARG A 170 6.32 -0.28 -15.63
C ARG A 170 5.15 0.35 -16.41
N PRO A 171 5.25 0.48 -17.75
CA PRO A 171 4.22 1.04 -18.62
C PRO A 171 2.84 0.45 -18.40
N ILE A 172 1.83 1.32 -18.40
CA ILE A 172 0.40 0.98 -18.42
C ILE A 172 -0.09 1.01 -19.87
N THR A 173 0.37 1.98 -20.68
CA THR A 173 0.09 2.05 -22.12
C THR A 173 1.14 1.31 -22.95
N LYS A 174 0.78 0.98 -24.19
CA LYS A 174 1.72 0.41 -25.16
C LYS A 174 2.86 1.40 -25.40
N ILE A 175 4.07 0.87 -25.45
CA ILE A 175 5.23 1.62 -25.92
C ILE A 175 5.07 1.73 -27.45
N HIS A 176 5.07 2.95 -27.97
CA HIS A 176 5.12 3.17 -29.41
C HIS A 176 6.56 2.97 -29.90
N ASN A 177 6.76 2.01 -30.81
CA ASN A 177 8.09 1.72 -31.35
C ASN A 177 8.57 2.77 -32.38
N THR A 178 7.65 3.57 -32.91
CA THR A 178 7.91 4.53 -33.99
C THR A 178 8.14 5.96 -33.52
N ASP A 179 7.69 6.31 -32.32
CA ASP A 179 7.87 7.65 -31.76
C ASP A 179 8.24 7.55 -30.28
N LEU A 180 9.53 7.75 -29.99
CA LEU A 180 10.09 7.71 -28.64
C LEU A 180 9.78 8.97 -27.82
N SER A 181 9.21 10.02 -28.43
CA SER A 181 8.75 11.22 -27.71
C SER A 181 7.46 10.96 -26.93
N ILE A 182 6.68 9.96 -27.32
CA ILE A 182 5.47 9.52 -26.61
C ILE A 182 5.89 8.58 -25.49
N LEU A 183 6.17 9.15 -24.31
CA LEU A 183 6.43 8.36 -23.12
C LEU A 183 5.18 7.58 -22.72
N PRO A 184 5.27 6.27 -22.43
CA PRO A 184 4.13 5.52 -21.97
C PRO A 184 3.70 6.02 -20.59
N LEU A 185 2.39 6.07 -20.36
CA LEU A 185 1.84 6.32 -19.04
C LEU A 185 2.36 5.24 -18.09
N THR A 186 3.08 5.67 -17.06
CA THR A 186 3.54 4.79 -15.98
C THR A 186 2.74 5.06 -14.72
N ARG A 187 2.74 4.11 -13.79
CA ARG A 187 2.06 4.28 -12.49
C ARG A 187 2.66 5.43 -11.69
N LYS A 188 3.92 5.80 -11.94
CA LYS A 188 4.57 6.99 -11.36
C LYS A 188 3.90 8.30 -11.76
N GLY A 189 3.41 8.42 -12.98
CA GLY A 189 2.70 9.63 -13.44
C GLY A 189 1.42 9.90 -12.66
N PHE A 190 0.92 8.86 -11.97
CA PHE A 190 -0.21 8.93 -11.07
C PHE A 190 0.21 9.08 -9.60
N GLN A 191 1.50 9.12 -9.23
CA GLN A 191 1.89 9.16 -7.81
C GLN A 191 2.15 10.57 -7.26
N LEU A 192 2.10 11.58 -8.12
CA LEU A 192 2.21 12.97 -7.74
C LEU A 192 0.79 13.55 -7.66
N PRO A 193 0.46 14.34 -6.62
CA PRO A 193 -0.76 15.12 -6.66
C PRO A 193 -0.71 15.96 -7.94
N MET A 194 -1.75 15.85 -8.79
CA MET A 194 -1.95 16.87 -9.81
C MET A 194 -1.98 18.21 -9.09
N GLU A 195 -1.20 19.15 -9.61
CA GLU A 195 -0.96 20.46 -9.06
C GLU A 195 -2.24 21.10 -8.48
N LEU A 196 -2.09 21.72 -7.31
CA LEU A 196 -3.02 22.72 -6.78
C LEU A 196 -2.93 23.99 -7.63
#